data_AF-A0A382J1M0-F1
#
_entry.id   AF-A0A382J1M0-F1
#
_cell.length_a   1.000
_cell.length_b   1.000
_cell.length_c   1.000
_cell.angle_alpha   90.00
_cell.angle_beta   90.00
_cell.angle_gamma   90.00
#
_symmetry.space_group_name_H-M   'P 1'
#
loop_
_entity.id
_entity.type
_entity.pdbx_description
1 polymer ?
#
loop_
_entity_poly.entity_id
_entity_poly.type
_entity_poly.pdbx_seq_one_letter_code
_entity_poly.pdbx_strand_id
1 'polypeptide(L)'
;MAFSPLNWFLGLFSLDIGIDLGTANTLVYVRGKGIVINEPSWVAVDKKTRRPLAIGSEAKELVGRTPTNIVAVRPLRDGVISEFEITEAMLRYFIDKAHEQSYVPIPRPRVVVGIPSGVTEVEKRAVYDATLAAGARAAYLIEEPMAAAIGAGLPIGEARGSMVLDIGGGTTEIAVFSMGGVVLSRSLRVAGDEMDEDIIQYARTKYNLAIGERMAERVKIDVGSAHSLSEEKVAVLRGRNLVTGLPDSVEVSSIEIRGALA
;
A
#
# COMPACT_ATOMS: atom_id res chain seq x y z
N MET A 1 11.50 -30.16 -10.51
CA MET A 1 12.31 -28.98 -10.84
C MET A 1 13.71 -29.44 -11.20
N ALA A 2 14.17 -29.16 -12.42
CA ALA A 2 15.52 -29.50 -12.86
C ALA A 2 16.55 -28.62 -12.12
N PHE A 3 17.57 -29.24 -11.53
CA PHE A 3 18.68 -28.53 -10.89
C PHE A 3 19.41 -27.69 -11.95
N SER A 4 19.35 -26.36 -11.82
CA SER A 4 20.13 -25.43 -12.65
C SER A 4 21.36 -24.99 -11.85
N PRO A 5 22.58 -25.44 -12.22
CA PRO A 5 23.81 -25.09 -11.52
C PRO A 5 24.04 -23.58 -11.46
N LEU A 6 23.59 -22.85 -12.49
CA LEU A 6 23.66 -21.39 -12.56
C LEU A 6 22.76 -20.74 -11.50
N ASN A 7 21.53 -21.23 -11.32
CA ASN A 7 20.62 -20.72 -10.29
C ASN A 7 21.11 -21.05 -8.87
N TRP A 8 21.82 -22.16 -8.69
CA TRP A 8 22.44 -22.53 -7.42
C TRP A 8 23.62 -21.61 -7.07
N PHE A 9 24.50 -21.33 -8.04
CA PHE A 9 25.63 -20.43 -7.84
C PHE A 9 25.20 -18.97 -7.63
N LEU A 10 24.25 -18.47 -8.41
CA LEU A 10 23.61 -17.16 -8.17
C LEU A 10 22.79 -17.16 -6.86
N GLY A 11 22.40 -18.34 -6.37
CA GLY A 11 21.80 -18.61 -5.06
C GLY A 11 22.62 -18.13 -3.88
N LEU A 12 23.94 -18.36 -3.93
CA LEU A 12 24.88 -18.03 -2.85
C LEU A 12 25.07 -16.52 -2.65
N PHE A 13 24.72 -15.72 -3.66
CA PHE A 13 24.87 -14.27 -3.65
C PHE A 13 23.53 -13.54 -3.78
N SER A 14 22.38 -14.18 -3.60
CA SER A 14 21.10 -13.48 -3.83
C SER A 14 20.57 -12.77 -2.60
N LEU A 15 19.95 -11.62 -2.83
CA LEU A 15 19.12 -10.94 -1.86
C LEU A 15 17.81 -11.72 -1.66
N ASP A 16 17.50 -12.05 -0.41
CA ASP A 16 16.14 -12.46 -0.03
C ASP A 16 15.36 -11.19 0.31
N ILE A 17 14.24 -10.97 -0.37
CA ILE A 17 13.45 -9.74 -0.30
C ILE A 17 12.04 -10.08 0.17
N GLY A 18 11.52 -9.31 1.13
CA GLY A 18 10.10 -9.21 1.45
C GLY A 18 9.53 -7.92 0.88
N ILE A 19 8.39 -8.00 0.21
CA ILE A 19 7.67 -6.84 -0.32
C ILE A 19 6.28 -6.82 0.30
N ASP A 20 5.99 -5.76 1.04
CA ASP A 20 4.62 -5.39 1.36
C ASP A 20 4.10 -4.51 0.22
N LEU A 21 3.24 -5.09 -0.61
CA LEU A 21 2.69 -4.46 -1.81
C LEU A 21 1.35 -3.79 -1.46
N GLY A 22 1.42 -2.82 -0.53
CA GLY A 22 0.25 -2.14 -0.02
C GLY A 22 -0.39 -1.20 -1.04
N THR A 23 -1.69 -0.95 -0.91
CA THR A 23 -2.41 -0.05 -1.82
C THR A 23 -1.87 1.38 -1.76
N ALA A 24 -1.46 1.85 -0.58
CA ALA A 24 -1.02 3.22 -0.34
C ALA A 24 0.51 3.37 -0.40
N ASN A 25 1.24 2.44 0.23
CA ASN A 25 2.69 2.42 0.29
C ASN A 25 3.22 1.02 0.02
N THR A 26 4.40 0.94 -0.59
CA THR A 26 5.16 -0.27 -0.78
C THR A 26 6.39 -0.23 0.12
N LEU A 27 6.57 -1.27 0.93
CA LEU A 27 7.75 -1.44 1.76
C LEU A 27 8.57 -2.62 1.26
N VAL A 28 9.89 -2.45 1.23
CA VAL A 28 10.81 -3.52 0.84
C VAL A 28 11.78 -3.81 1.98
N TYR A 29 11.74 -5.04 2.46
CA TYR A 29 12.65 -5.58 3.45
C TYR A 29 13.72 -6.44 2.76
N VAL A 30 14.99 -6.24 3.09
CA VAL A 30 16.09 -7.08 2.64
C VAL A 30 16.66 -7.84 3.83
N ARG A 31 16.75 -9.17 3.69
CA ARG A 31 17.31 -10.04 4.74
C ARG A 31 18.70 -9.58 5.16
N GLY A 32 18.86 -9.32 6.46
CA GLY A 32 20.11 -8.85 7.06
C GLY A 32 20.35 -7.34 6.95
N LYS A 33 19.47 -6.58 6.27
CA LYS A 33 19.55 -5.11 6.19
C LYS A 33 18.37 -4.40 6.84
N GLY A 34 17.20 -5.03 6.90
CA GLY A 34 16.00 -4.37 7.37
C GLY A 34 15.17 -3.79 6.23
N ILE A 35 14.31 -2.82 6.55
CA ILE A 35 13.51 -2.08 5.57
C ILE A 35 14.45 -1.10 4.83
N VAL A 36 14.56 -1.27 3.52
CA VAL A 36 15.43 -0.46 2.64
C VAL A 36 14.65 0.50 1.76
N ILE A 37 13.36 0.24 1.54
CA ILE A 37 12.45 1.10 0.78
C ILE A 37 11.15 1.24 1.56
N ASN A 38 10.65 2.47 1.61
CA ASN A 38 9.31 2.81 2.07
C ASN A 38 8.83 3.98 1.21
N GLU A 39 8.03 3.68 0.19
CA GLU A 39 7.57 4.66 -0.78
C GLU A 39 6.10 4.50 -1.14
N PRO A 40 5.42 5.56 -1.58
CA PRO A 40 4.04 5.47 -2.02
C PRO A 40 3.84 4.51 -3.20
N SER A 41 2.75 3.76 -3.23
CA SER A 41 2.37 2.86 -4.32
C SER A 41 1.72 3.61 -5.49
N TRP A 42 2.38 4.69 -5.93
CA TRP A 42 1.93 5.54 -7.03
C TRP A 42 2.81 5.36 -8.26
N VAL A 43 2.18 5.40 -9.43
CA VAL A 43 2.85 5.40 -10.73
C VAL A 43 2.29 6.51 -11.59
N ALA A 44 3.15 7.40 -12.08
CA ALA A 44 2.79 8.37 -13.10
C ALA A 44 2.99 7.72 -14.47
N VAL A 45 1.95 7.72 -15.29
CA VAL A 45 1.97 7.14 -16.63
C VAL A 45 1.58 8.15 -17.69
N ASP A 46 2.10 7.96 -18.91
CA ASP A 46 1.56 8.66 -20.08
C ASP A 46 0.14 8.17 -20.38
N LYS A 47 -0.81 9.09 -20.56
CA LYS A 47 -2.23 8.79 -20.68
C LYS A 47 -2.59 7.99 -21.93
N LYS A 48 -1.79 8.10 -23.01
CA LYS A 48 -2.06 7.40 -24.28
C LYS A 48 -1.38 6.04 -24.34
N THR A 49 -0.10 6.01 -23.99
CA THR A 49 0.74 4.81 -24.11
C THR A 49 0.72 3.94 -22.86
N ARG A 50 0.23 4.47 -21.73
CA ARG A 50 0.23 3.82 -20.41
C ARG A 50 1.62 3.48 -19.89
N ARG A 51 2.66 4.02 -20.53
CA ARG A 51 4.06 3.81 -20.15
C ARG A 51 4.35 4.52 -18.81
N PRO A 52 4.94 3.83 -17.84
CA PRO A 52 5.44 4.46 -16.60
C PRO A 52 6.49 5.53 -16.89
N LEU A 53 6.34 6.68 -16.22
CA LEU A 53 7.21 7.84 -16.31
C LEU A 53 7.94 8.11 -14.99
N ALA A 54 7.25 7.92 -13.87
CA ALA A 54 7.79 8.02 -12.52
C ALA A 54 7.05 7.04 -11.60
N ILE A 55 7.70 6.57 -10.55
CA ILE A 55 7.17 5.58 -9.59
C ILE A 55 7.54 6.06 -8.19
N GLY A 56 6.71 5.75 -7.19
CA GLY A 56 7.03 6.04 -5.80
C GLY A 56 6.73 7.50 -5.44
N SER A 57 7.68 8.11 -4.72
CA SER A 57 7.53 9.47 -4.20
C SER A 57 7.36 10.50 -5.31
N GLU A 58 8.14 10.37 -6.40
CA GLU A 58 8.07 11.25 -7.58
C GLU A 58 6.69 11.19 -8.25
N ALA A 59 6.06 10.01 -8.30
CA ALA A 59 4.71 9.86 -8.82
C ALA A 59 3.65 10.50 -7.90
N LYS A 60 3.78 10.32 -6.58
CA LYS A 60 2.84 10.91 -5.60
C LYS A 60 2.84 12.44 -5.64
N GLU A 61 3.99 13.07 -5.90
CA GLU A 61 4.08 14.54 -6.02
C GLU A 61 3.26 15.12 -7.18
N LEU A 62 3.02 14.31 -8.22
CA LEU A 62 2.26 14.71 -9.40
C LEU A 62 0.74 14.59 -9.19
N VAL A 63 0.27 13.94 -8.13
CA VAL A 63 -1.16 13.74 -7.84
C VAL A 63 -1.89 15.08 -7.72
N GLY A 64 -2.92 15.29 -8.56
CA GLY A 64 -3.66 16.54 -8.63
C GLY A 64 -2.90 17.71 -9.27
N ARG A 65 -1.70 17.47 -9.82
CA ARG A 65 -0.83 18.46 -10.46
C ARG A 65 -0.33 17.99 -11.84
N THR A 66 -0.88 16.92 -12.40
CA THR A 66 -0.41 16.37 -13.67
C THR A 66 -0.76 17.27 -14.86
N PRO A 67 0.15 17.41 -15.84
CA PRO A 67 -0.20 17.91 -17.17
C PRO A 67 -1.26 17.02 -17.84
N THR A 68 -1.95 17.55 -18.86
CA THR A 68 -3.09 16.86 -19.53
C THR A 68 -2.76 15.46 -20.08
N ASN A 69 -1.50 15.20 -20.42
CA ASN A 69 -1.04 13.92 -20.98
C ASN A 69 -0.46 12.95 -19.94
N ILE A 70 -0.37 13.32 -18.66
CA ILE A 70 0.14 12.45 -17.59
C ILE A 70 -1.00 12.18 -16.61
N VAL A 71 -1.05 10.95 -16.11
CA VAL A 71 -1.96 10.58 -15.03
C VAL A 71 -1.19 9.80 -13.98
N ALA A 72 -1.35 10.19 -12.71
CA ALA A 72 -0.87 9.40 -11.58
C ALA A 72 -1.96 8.38 -11.23
N VAL A 73 -1.58 7.12 -11.08
CA VAL A 73 -2.48 6.01 -10.74
C VAL A 73 -1.89 5.19 -9.60
N ARG A 74 -2.76 4.55 -8.81
CA ARG A 74 -2.42 3.48 -7.88
C ARG A 74 -2.76 2.15 -8.57
N PRO A 75 -1.77 1.31 -8.92
CA PRO A 75 -2.03 0.07 -9.68
C PRO A 75 -2.55 -1.08 -8.79
N LEU A 76 -2.73 -0.78 -7.50
CA LEU A 76 -3.25 -1.68 -6.48
C LEU A 76 -4.48 -1.03 -5.87
N ARG A 77 -5.56 -1.79 -5.73
CA ARG A 77 -6.80 -1.37 -5.08
C ARG A 77 -7.34 -2.50 -4.24
N ASP A 78 -7.77 -2.23 -3.02
CA ASP A 78 -8.28 -3.24 -2.07
C ASP A 78 -7.32 -4.45 -1.90
N GLY A 79 -6.01 -4.19 -1.99
CA GLY A 79 -4.95 -5.20 -1.92
C GLY A 79 -4.83 -6.12 -3.15
N VAL A 80 -5.50 -5.79 -4.26
CA VAL A 80 -5.45 -6.56 -5.51
C VAL A 80 -4.88 -5.76 -6.68
N ILE A 81 -4.29 -6.46 -7.66
CA ILE A 81 -3.73 -5.85 -8.88
C ILE A 81 -4.87 -5.40 -9.78
N SER A 82 -4.97 -4.10 -10.03
CA SER A 82 -5.92 -3.53 -11.00
C SER A 82 -5.30 -3.35 -12.38
N GLU A 83 -3.97 -3.18 -12.44
CA GLU A 83 -3.24 -2.89 -13.67
C GLU A 83 -1.92 -3.70 -13.71
N PHE A 84 -1.92 -4.83 -14.43
CA PHE A 84 -0.82 -5.79 -14.39
C PHE A 84 0.51 -5.20 -14.86
N GLU A 85 0.55 -4.58 -16.05
CA GLU A 85 1.79 -4.07 -16.63
C GLU A 85 2.40 -2.93 -15.80
N ILE A 86 1.56 -2.12 -15.15
CA ILE A 86 1.99 -1.01 -14.30
C ILE A 86 2.47 -1.54 -12.95
N THR A 87 1.81 -2.57 -12.40
CA THR A 87 2.28 -3.25 -11.19
C THR A 87 3.61 -3.96 -11.43
N GLU A 88 3.78 -4.64 -12.57
CA GLU A 88 5.04 -5.27 -12.96
C GLU A 88 6.18 -4.25 -13.01
N ALA A 89 5.94 -3.09 -13.65
CA ALA A 89 6.93 -2.02 -13.73
C ALA A 89 7.27 -1.44 -12.34
N MET A 90 6.27 -1.29 -11.47
CA MET A 90 6.44 -0.84 -10.09
C MET A 90 7.25 -1.85 -9.25
N LEU A 91 6.93 -3.13 -9.34
CA LEU A 91 7.70 -4.20 -8.68
C LEU A 91 9.14 -4.25 -9.19
N ARG A 92 9.34 -4.13 -10.51
CA ARG A 92 10.68 -4.09 -11.11
C ARG A 92 11.49 -2.92 -10.55
N TYR A 93 10.91 -1.73 -10.53
CA TYR A 93 11.53 -0.53 -9.92
C TYR A 93 11.97 -0.79 -8.48
N PHE A 94 11.10 -1.35 -7.64
CA PHE A 94 11.42 -1.61 -6.23
C PHE A 94 12.45 -2.73 -6.04
N ILE A 95 12.40 -3.79 -6.86
CA ILE A 95 13.40 -4.87 -6.85
C ILE A 95 14.77 -4.34 -7.26
N ASP A 96 14.85 -3.56 -8.34
CA ASP A 96 16.09 -2.98 -8.84
C ASP A 96 16.68 -1.99 -7.82
N LYS A 97 15.84 -1.11 -7.25
CA LYS A 97 16.25 -0.17 -6.20
C LYS A 97 16.75 -0.87 -4.93
N ALA A 98 16.12 -1.99 -4.54
CA ALA A 98 16.59 -2.79 -3.41
C ALA A 98 17.91 -3.50 -3.73
N HIS A 99 18.15 -3.81 -5.00
CA HIS A 99 19.39 -4.42 -5.47
C HIS A 99 20.57 -3.45 -5.52
N GLU A 100 20.34 -2.17 -5.86
CA GLU A 100 21.38 -1.12 -5.81
C GLU A 100 22.05 -1.00 -4.43
N GLN A 101 21.34 -1.41 -3.38
CA GLN A 101 21.90 -1.47 -2.02
C GLN A 101 22.91 -2.61 -1.83
N SER A 102 23.13 -3.47 -2.82
CA SER A 102 23.88 -4.72 -2.74
C SER A 102 25.12 -4.75 -3.64
N TYR A 103 26.13 -5.50 -3.21
CA TYR A 103 27.37 -5.74 -3.99
C TYR A 103 27.21 -6.82 -5.07
N VAL A 104 26.00 -7.33 -5.25
CA VAL A 104 25.71 -8.46 -6.14
C VAL A 104 25.49 -7.89 -7.54
N PRO A 105 26.08 -8.46 -8.60
CA PRO A 105 26.03 -7.85 -9.92
C PRO A 105 24.74 -8.16 -10.71
N ILE A 106 23.89 -9.10 -10.27
CA ILE A 106 22.69 -9.53 -11.00
C ILE A 106 21.46 -9.56 -10.06
N PRO A 107 20.40 -8.77 -10.32
CA PRO A 107 19.18 -8.73 -9.52
C PRO A 107 18.30 -9.94 -9.84
N ARG A 108 18.57 -11.08 -9.22
CA ARG A 108 17.70 -12.27 -9.27
C ARG A 108 17.32 -12.77 -7.87
N PRO A 109 16.60 -11.94 -7.09
CA PRO A 109 16.26 -12.26 -5.70
C PRO A 109 15.18 -13.34 -5.60
N ARG A 110 15.08 -13.96 -4.41
CA ARG A 110 13.83 -14.59 -3.99
C ARG A 110 12.97 -13.53 -3.34
N VAL A 111 11.71 -13.47 -3.74
CA VAL A 111 10.79 -12.44 -3.26
C VAL A 111 9.63 -13.11 -2.56
N VAL A 112 9.31 -12.65 -1.36
CA VAL A 112 8.06 -12.95 -0.65
C VAL A 112 7.18 -11.71 -0.74
N VAL A 113 5.94 -11.84 -1.19
CA VAL A 113 5.00 -10.71 -1.34
C VAL A 113 3.80 -10.92 -0.42
N GLY A 114 3.43 -9.88 0.33
CA GLY A 114 2.20 -9.83 1.11
C GLY A 114 0.97 -9.80 0.21
N ILE A 115 -0.06 -10.58 0.56
CA ILE A 115 -1.37 -10.57 -0.09
C ILE A 115 -2.49 -10.58 0.96
N PRO A 116 -3.63 -9.92 0.74
CA PRO A 116 -4.77 -9.98 1.65
C PRO A 116 -5.26 -11.42 1.84
N SER A 117 -5.80 -11.78 3.02
CA SER A 117 -6.34 -13.15 3.22
C SER A 117 -7.58 -13.43 2.37
N GLY A 118 -8.31 -12.39 1.96
CA GLY A 118 -9.54 -12.48 1.17
C GLY A 118 -9.36 -12.60 -0.36
N VAL A 119 -8.12 -12.70 -0.84
CA VAL A 119 -7.79 -12.65 -2.27
C VAL A 119 -8.16 -13.93 -3.03
N THR A 120 -8.65 -13.82 -4.26
CA THR A 120 -9.00 -14.96 -5.13
C THR A 120 -7.75 -15.62 -5.72
N GLU A 121 -7.86 -16.87 -6.17
CA GLU A 121 -6.74 -17.57 -6.81
C GLU A 121 -6.23 -16.88 -8.09
N VAL A 122 -7.11 -16.17 -8.80
CA VAL A 122 -6.74 -15.38 -9.99
C VAL A 122 -5.88 -14.18 -9.59
N GLU A 123 -6.25 -13.48 -8.53
CA GLU A 123 -5.51 -12.33 -8.01
C GLU A 123 -4.17 -12.77 -7.37
N LYS A 124 -4.13 -13.89 -6.63
CA LYS A 124 -2.86 -14.50 -6.16
C LYS A 124 -1.94 -14.79 -7.32
N ARG A 125 -2.49 -15.38 -8.39
CA ARG A 125 -1.73 -15.72 -9.58
C ARG A 125 -1.17 -14.47 -10.26
N ALA A 126 -1.95 -13.40 -10.34
CA ALA A 126 -1.50 -12.13 -10.89
C ALA A 126 -0.31 -11.55 -10.11
N VAL A 127 -0.35 -11.55 -8.78
CA VAL A 127 0.78 -11.07 -7.94
C VAL A 127 2.01 -11.93 -8.14
N TYR A 128 1.84 -13.26 -8.14
CA TYR A 128 2.93 -14.19 -8.37
C TYR A 128 3.60 -13.98 -9.74
N ASP A 129 2.81 -13.91 -10.81
CA ASP A 129 3.31 -13.75 -12.17
C ASP A 129 3.94 -12.37 -12.39
N ALA A 130 3.36 -11.29 -11.84
CA ALA A 130 3.94 -9.95 -11.89
C ALA A 130 5.30 -9.90 -11.17
N THR A 131 5.43 -10.57 -10.03
CA THR A 131 6.68 -10.64 -9.26
C THR A 131 7.78 -11.37 -10.03
N LEU A 132 7.45 -12.46 -10.72
CA LEU A 132 8.40 -13.17 -11.58
C LEU A 132 8.80 -12.34 -12.81
N ALA A 133 7.81 -11.72 -13.48
CA ALA A 133 8.04 -10.85 -14.63
C ALA A 133 8.91 -9.64 -14.26
N ALA A 134 8.78 -9.12 -13.03
CA ALA A 134 9.59 -8.03 -12.50
C ALA A 134 11.07 -8.39 -12.28
N GLY A 135 11.47 -9.66 -12.38
CA GLY A 135 12.87 -10.09 -12.31
C GLY A 135 13.20 -11.01 -11.13
N ALA A 136 12.23 -11.37 -10.29
CA ALA A 136 12.43 -12.35 -9.24
C ALA A 136 12.77 -13.73 -9.82
N ARG A 137 13.71 -14.45 -9.21
CA ARG A 137 13.99 -15.85 -9.62
C ARG A 137 12.93 -16.82 -9.10
N ALA A 138 12.30 -16.46 -7.99
CA ALA A 138 11.27 -17.20 -7.31
C ALA A 138 10.41 -16.20 -6.54
N ALA A 139 9.10 -16.38 -6.63
CA ALA A 139 8.11 -15.63 -5.89
C ALA A 139 7.42 -16.55 -4.88
N TYR A 140 7.12 -16.01 -3.71
CA TYR A 140 6.33 -16.65 -2.67
C TYR A 140 5.28 -15.64 -2.21
N LEU A 141 4.11 -16.13 -1.83
CA LEU A 141 3.04 -15.29 -1.30
C LEU A 141 2.86 -15.63 0.18
N ILE A 142 2.59 -14.60 0.98
CA ILE A 142 2.25 -14.74 2.39
C ILE A 142 1.00 -13.90 2.67
N GLU A 143 0.08 -14.41 3.47
CA GLU A 143 -1.06 -13.62 3.91
C GLU A 143 -0.57 -12.44 4.77
N GLU A 144 -1.04 -11.24 4.46
CA GLU A 144 -0.76 -10.00 5.21
C GLU A 144 -0.93 -10.16 6.72
N PRO A 145 -2.06 -10.67 7.26
CA PRO A 145 -2.20 -10.81 8.70
C PRO A 145 -1.20 -11.80 9.30
N MET A 146 -0.77 -12.83 8.55
CA MET A 146 0.29 -13.74 8.98
C MET A 146 1.64 -13.01 9.05
N ALA A 147 1.98 -12.23 8.01
CA ALA A 147 3.18 -11.41 7.99
C ALA A 147 3.18 -10.37 9.12
N ALA A 148 2.05 -9.71 9.37
CA ALA A 148 1.85 -8.75 10.44
C ALA A 148 2.01 -9.41 11.81
N ALA A 149 1.42 -10.59 12.04
CA ALA A 149 1.54 -11.32 13.30
C ALA A 149 2.99 -11.75 13.58
N ILE A 150 3.71 -12.24 12.56
CA ILE A 150 5.14 -12.56 12.66
C ILE A 150 5.95 -11.29 12.97
N GLY A 151 5.70 -10.20 12.23
CA GLY A 151 6.38 -8.92 12.40
C GLY A 151 6.16 -8.27 13.77
N ALA A 152 4.96 -8.45 14.35
CA ALA A 152 4.60 -7.99 15.68
C ALA A 152 5.12 -8.89 16.82
N GLY A 153 5.77 -10.03 16.49
CA GLY A 153 6.27 -10.97 17.48
C GLY A 153 5.16 -11.74 18.22
N LEU A 154 4.00 -11.89 17.58
CA LEU A 154 2.90 -12.64 18.19
C LEU A 154 3.24 -14.14 18.29
N PRO A 155 2.83 -14.81 19.37
CA PRO A 155 3.13 -16.22 19.66
C PRO A 155 2.22 -17.16 18.87
N ILE A 156 2.17 -16.99 17.54
CA ILE A 156 1.22 -17.69 16.66
C ILE A 156 1.43 -19.21 16.58
N GLY A 157 2.61 -19.71 16.97
CA GLY A 157 2.93 -21.14 17.01
C GLY A 157 2.44 -21.87 18.25
N GLU A 158 2.02 -21.15 19.29
CA GLU A 158 1.56 -21.72 20.55
C GLU A 158 0.08 -22.15 20.48
N ALA A 159 -0.35 -23.00 21.41
CA ALA A 159 -1.76 -23.43 21.49
C ALA A 159 -2.72 -22.30 21.94
N ARG A 160 -2.20 -21.15 22.41
CA ARG A 160 -3.02 -19.99 22.74
C ARG A 160 -3.50 -19.24 21.49
N GLY A 161 -4.70 -18.71 21.56
CA GLY A 161 -5.23 -17.80 20.53
C GLY A 161 -4.45 -16.48 20.52
N SER A 162 -4.00 -16.06 19.34
CA SER A 162 -3.48 -14.70 19.09
C SER A 162 -4.37 -14.03 18.06
N MET A 163 -4.67 -12.75 18.21
CA MET A 163 -5.47 -11.99 17.24
C MET A 163 -4.66 -10.82 16.71
N VAL A 164 -4.73 -10.58 15.40
CA VAL A 164 -4.22 -9.38 14.75
C VAL A 164 -5.36 -8.64 14.07
N LEU A 165 -5.28 -7.33 14.12
CA LEU A 165 -6.10 -6.41 13.34
C LEU A 165 -5.13 -5.50 12.59
N ASP A 166 -5.04 -5.67 11.28
CA ASP A 166 -4.19 -4.89 10.40
C ASP A 166 -5.06 -3.96 9.56
N ILE A 167 -4.86 -2.64 9.69
CA ILE A 167 -5.65 -1.61 9.01
C ILE A 167 -4.71 -0.92 8.03
N GLY A 168 -4.81 -1.31 6.77
CA GLY A 168 -3.98 -0.79 5.69
C GLY A 168 -4.58 0.44 4.99
N GLY A 169 -4.16 0.63 3.74
CA GLY A 169 -4.74 1.65 2.87
C GLY A 169 -6.13 1.27 2.37
N GLY A 170 -6.28 0.09 1.74
CA GLY A 170 -7.54 -0.33 1.13
C GLY A 170 -8.26 -1.49 1.81
N THR A 171 -7.62 -2.14 2.79
CA THR A 171 -8.19 -3.30 3.48
C THR A 171 -7.92 -3.25 4.97
N THR A 172 -8.88 -3.77 5.73
CA THR A 172 -8.70 -4.16 7.13
C THR A 172 -8.72 -5.68 7.21
N GLU A 173 -7.62 -6.28 7.62
CA GLU A 173 -7.45 -7.72 7.80
C GLU A 173 -7.54 -8.07 9.29
N ILE A 174 -8.42 -9.03 9.60
CA ILE A 174 -8.62 -9.55 10.94
C ILE A 174 -8.28 -11.03 10.91
N ALA A 175 -7.34 -11.48 11.74
CA ALA A 175 -7.04 -12.91 11.85
C ALA A 175 -6.81 -13.36 13.28
N VAL A 176 -7.26 -14.59 13.56
CA VAL A 176 -7.00 -15.32 14.80
C VAL A 176 -6.12 -16.52 14.49
N PHE A 177 -5.04 -16.69 15.24
CA PHE A 177 -4.03 -17.73 15.07
C PHE A 177 -4.00 -18.66 16.28
N SER A 178 -3.67 -19.92 16.02
CA SER A 178 -3.30 -20.91 17.04
C SER A 178 -2.51 -22.03 16.37
N MET A 179 -1.54 -22.61 17.07
CA MET A 179 -0.74 -23.76 16.62
C MET A 179 -0.11 -23.58 15.23
N GLY A 180 0.31 -22.35 14.91
CA GLY A 180 0.98 -21.99 13.66
C GLY A 180 0.05 -21.78 12.47
N GLY A 181 -1.27 -21.87 12.65
CA GLY A 181 -2.27 -21.70 11.61
C GLY A 181 -3.22 -20.54 11.86
N VAL A 182 -3.82 -20.05 10.77
CA VAL A 182 -4.98 -19.14 10.81
C VAL A 182 -6.22 -19.96 11.14
N VAL A 183 -6.84 -19.70 12.29
CA VAL A 183 -8.08 -20.35 12.73
C VAL A 183 -9.28 -19.68 12.07
N LEU A 184 -9.28 -18.36 12.04
CA LEU A 184 -10.32 -17.53 11.44
C LEU A 184 -9.67 -16.29 10.83
N SER A 185 -10.14 -15.89 9.65
CA SER A 185 -9.78 -14.62 9.04
C SER A 185 -10.98 -13.92 8.40
N ARG A 186 -10.94 -12.60 8.39
CA ARG A 186 -11.89 -11.71 7.72
C ARG A 186 -11.12 -10.56 7.09
N SER A 187 -11.41 -10.31 5.82
CA SER A 187 -10.93 -9.16 5.07
C SER A 187 -12.10 -8.22 4.81
N LEU A 188 -11.94 -6.94 5.12
CA LEU A 188 -12.91 -5.89 4.87
C LEU A 188 -12.29 -4.85 3.94
N ARG A 189 -13.03 -4.42 2.92
CA ARG A 189 -12.63 -3.33 2.01
C ARG A 189 -13.03 -1.97 2.58
N VAL A 190 -12.60 -1.72 3.81
CA VAL A 190 -12.80 -0.48 4.55
C VAL A 190 -11.55 -0.23 5.37
N ALA A 191 -10.79 0.80 5.03
CA ALA A 191 -9.55 1.16 5.69
C ALA A 191 -9.21 2.64 5.45
N GLY A 192 -7.93 2.98 5.26
CA GLY A 192 -7.48 4.36 5.11
C GLY A 192 -8.05 5.12 3.90
N ASP A 193 -8.33 4.44 2.79
CA ASP A 193 -8.82 5.02 1.54
C ASP A 193 -10.29 5.46 1.70
N GLU A 194 -11.12 4.65 2.35
CA GLU A 194 -12.51 4.99 2.70
C GLU A 194 -12.58 6.17 3.67
N MET A 195 -11.68 6.22 4.66
CA MET A 195 -11.58 7.37 5.57
C MET A 195 -11.27 8.69 4.84
N ASP A 196 -10.45 8.64 3.79
CA ASP A 196 -10.15 9.82 2.98
C ASP A 196 -11.37 10.25 2.16
N GLU A 197 -12.09 9.30 1.56
CA GLU A 197 -13.33 9.56 0.81
C GLU A 197 -14.41 10.16 1.71
N ASP A 198 -14.57 9.67 2.95
CA ASP A 198 -15.53 10.20 3.92
C ASP A 198 -15.23 11.67 4.26
N ILE A 199 -13.95 12.04 4.41
CA ILE A 199 -13.53 13.42 4.63
C ILE A 199 -13.80 14.30 3.39
N ILE A 200 -13.53 13.78 2.17
CA ILE A 200 -13.86 14.48 0.92
C ILE A 200 -15.36 14.74 0.83
N GLN A 201 -16.16 13.72 1.11
CA GLN A 201 -17.61 13.78 1.01
C GLN A 201 -18.20 14.69 2.10
N TYR A 202 -17.63 14.70 3.29
CA TYR A 202 -17.96 15.64 4.36
C TYR A 202 -17.71 17.09 3.93
N ALA A 203 -16.51 17.39 3.42
CA ALA A 203 -16.16 18.72 2.93
C ALA A 203 -17.11 19.20 1.81
N ARG A 204 -17.45 18.29 0.89
CA ARG A 204 -18.37 18.56 -0.21
C ARG A 204 -19.78 18.86 0.30
N THR A 205 -20.30 18.05 1.21
CA THR A 205 -21.71 18.12 1.63
C THR A 205 -21.95 19.23 2.65
N LYS A 206 -21.02 19.41 3.60
CA LYS A 206 -21.15 20.39 4.68
C LYS A 206 -20.78 21.81 4.25
N TYR A 207 -19.72 21.93 3.43
CA TYR A 207 -19.10 23.23 3.12
C TYR A 207 -19.16 23.60 1.63
N ASN A 208 -19.75 22.77 0.78
CA ASN A 208 -19.68 22.93 -0.68
C ASN A 208 -18.23 23.07 -1.17
N LEU A 209 -17.28 22.40 -0.51
CA LEU A 209 -15.86 22.51 -0.81
C LEU A 209 -15.36 21.22 -1.47
N ALA A 210 -14.90 21.31 -2.71
CA ALA A 210 -14.22 20.21 -3.37
C ALA A 210 -12.74 20.19 -3.00
N ILE A 211 -12.32 19.17 -2.26
CA ILE A 211 -10.93 18.91 -1.88
C ILE A 211 -10.43 17.65 -2.62
N GLY A 212 -9.11 17.50 -2.73
CA GLY A 212 -8.49 16.28 -3.29
C GLY A 212 -8.03 15.30 -2.21
N GLU A 213 -7.74 14.06 -2.61
CA GLU A 213 -7.27 12.94 -1.76
C GLU A 213 -6.12 13.35 -0.83
N ARG A 214 -5.09 14.02 -1.36
CA ARG A 214 -3.95 14.50 -0.54
C ARG A 214 -4.37 15.47 0.59
N MET A 215 -5.40 16.28 0.38
CA MET A 215 -5.90 17.19 1.42
C MET A 215 -6.68 16.40 2.48
N ALA A 216 -7.47 15.42 2.06
CA ALA A 216 -8.20 14.53 2.96
C ALA A 216 -7.25 13.68 3.82
N GLU A 217 -6.27 13.01 3.19
CA GLU A 217 -5.23 12.22 3.88
C GLU A 217 -4.48 13.07 4.91
N ARG A 218 -4.15 14.31 4.55
CA ARG A 218 -3.51 15.23 5.50
C ARG A 218 -4.40 15.55 6.69
N VAL A 219 -5.67 15.88 6.48
CA VAL A 219 -6.60 16.16 7.59
C VAL A 219 -6.85 14.92 8.45
N LYS A 220 -6.94 13.73 7.84
CA LYS A 220 -7.01 12.46 8.54
C LYS A 220 -5.84 12.29 9.51
N ILE A 221 -4.62 12.57 9.05
CA ILE A 221 -3.39 12.47 9.87
C ILE A 221 -3.34 13.57 10.94
N ASP A 222 -3.66 14.81 10.58
CA ASP A 222 -3.50 15.98 11.45
C ASP A 222 -4.52 15.99 12.61
N VAL A 223 -5.79 15.63 12.34
CA VAL A 223 -6.92 15.79 13.29
C VAL A 223 -7.91 14.62 13.34
N GLY A 224 -7.71 13.54 12.57
CA GLY A 224 -8.57 12.35 12.62
C GLY A 224 -8.54 11.70 14.01
N SER A 225 -9.71 11.21 14.46
CA SER A 225 -9.82 10.48 15.72
C SER A 225 -11.01 9.51 15.70
N ALA A 226 -10.83 8.32 16.29
CA ALA A 226 -11.90 7.33 16.46
C ALA A 226 -12.67 7.50 17.80
N HIS A 227 -12.22 8.42 18.66
CA HIS A 227 -12.80 8.69 19.97
C HIS A 227 -12.55 10.16 20.36
N SER A 228 -13.37 10.69 21.26
CA SER A 228 -13.15 11.99 21.90
C SER A 228 -11.74 12.13 22.45
N LEU A 229 -11.12 13.27 22.14
CA LEU A 229 -9.78 13.63 22.62
C LEU A 229 -9.89 14.44 23.92
N SER A 230 -8.83 14.45 24.72
CA SER A 230 -8.73 15.32 25.89
C SER A 230 -8.67 16.80 25.50
N GLU A 231 -8.03 17.09 24.36
CA GLU A 231 -7.93 18.39 23.73
C GLU A 231 -8.24 18.21 22.24
N GLU A 232 -9.33 18.84 21.79
CA GLU A 232 -9.75 18.77 20.39
C GLU A 232 -8.85 19.67 19.54
N LYS A 233 -8.53 19.21 18.34
CA LYS A 233 -7.62 19.86 17.41
C LYS A 233 -8.40 20.50 16.26
N VAL A 234 -7.75 21.39 15.53
CA VAL A 234 -8.29 22.00 14.32
C VAL A 234 -7.33 21.85 13.15
N ALA A 235 -7.87 21.74 11.95
CA ALA A 235 -7.13 21.74 10.69
C ALA A 235 -7.86 22.62 9.67
N VAL A 236 -7.17 23.02 8.61
CA VAL A 236 -7.76 23.82 7.53
C VAL A 236 -7.92 22.96 6.30
N LEU A 237 -9.15 22.78 5.85
CA LEU A 237 -9.47 22.25 4.53
C LEU A 237 -9.29 23.34 3.48
N ARG A 238 -8.58 23.03 2.40
CA ARG A 238 -8.39 23.92 1.25
C ARG A 238 -8.83 23.23 -0.02
N GLY A 239 -9.63 23.92 -0.81
CA GLY A 239 -10.20 23.34 -2.01
C GLY A 239 -10.81 24.38 -2.93
N ARG A 240 -11.65 23.92 -3.84
CA ARG A 240 -12.45 24.76 -4.74
C ARG A 240 -13.87 24.83 -4.20
N ASN A 241 -14.35 26.03 -3.94
CA ASN A 241 -15.75 26.24 -3.59
C ASN A 241 -16.63 25.88 -4.80
N LEU A 242 -17.60 25.00 -4.59
CA LEU A 242 -18.46 24.46 -5.64
C LEU A 242 -19.56 25.43 -6.07
N VAL A 243 -19.85 26.44 -5.25
CA VAL A 243 -20.83 27.49 -5.56
C VAL A 243 -20.18 28.60 -6.38
N THR A 244 -19.02 29.09 -5.95
CA THR A 244 -18.34 30.24 -6.61
C THR A 244 -17.34 29.81 -7.68
N GLY A 245 -16.84 28.57 -7.60
CA GLY A 245 -15.78 28.06 -8.47
C GLY A 245 -14.36 28.52 -8.09
N LEU A 246 -14.21 29.34 -7.05
CA LEU A 246 -12.94 29.93 -6.63
C LEU A 246 -12.24 29.10 -5.54
N PRO A 247 -10.92 29.25 -5.35
CA PRO A 247 -10.22 28.68 -4.20
C PRO A 247 -10.79 29.21 -2.88
N ASP A 248 -10.99 28.32 -1.92
CA ASP A 248 -11.58 28.62 -0.62
C ASP A 248 -11.00 27.71 0.48
N SER A 249 -11.18 28.10 1.74
CA SER A 249 -10.69 27.36 2.88
C SER A 249 -11.62 27.43 4.09
N VAL A 250 -11.75 26.32 4.80
CA VAL A 250 -12.59 26.19 6.00
C VAL A 250 -11.79 25.54 7.12
N GLU A 251 -11.88 26.07 8.33
CA GLU A 251 -11.36 25.42 9.54
C GLU A 251 -12.33 24.34 10.01
N VAL A 252 -11.81 23.15 10.29
CA VAL A 252 -12.57 21.99 10.77
C VAL A 252 -11.95 21.44 12.04
N SER A 253 -12.80 21.01 12.96
CA SER A 253 -12.38 20.41 14.23
C SER A 253 -12.22 18.89 14.16
N SER A 254 -11.46 18.30 15.08
CA SER A 254 -11.39 16.84 15.26
C SER A 254 -12.74 16.22 15.64
N ILE A 255 -13.67 17.00 16.20
CA ILE A 255 -15.07 16.56 16.43
C ILE A 255 -15.80 16.33 15.11
N GLU A 256 -15.69 17.29 14.19
CA GLU A 256 -16.30 17.20 12.87
C GLU A 256 -15.72 16.05 12.06
N ILE A 257 -14.39 15.94 12.03
CA ILE A 257 -13.71 14.86 11.30
C ILE A 257 -14.02 13.50 11.93
N ARG A 258 -14.08 13.39 13.25
CA ARG A 258 -14.55 12.16 13.93
C ARG A 258 -15.98 11.80 13.53
N GLY A 259 -16.86 12.79 13.39
CA GLY A 259 -18.23 12.56 12.92
C GLY A 259 -18.32 12.20 11.44
N ALA A 260 -17.36 12.63 10.62
CA ALA A 260 -17.26 12.25 9.21
C ALA A 260 -16.82 10.79 9.03
N LEU A 261 -15.97 10.29 9.93
CA LEU A 261 -15.39 8.93 9.89
C LEU A 261 -16.26 7.85 10.57
N ALA A 262 -17.45 8.20 11.07
CA ALA A 262 -18.28 7.36 11.95
C ALA A 262 -19.43 6.64 11.24
#